data_AF-A0A9N9IWP7-F1
#
_entry.id   AF-A0A9N9IWP7-F1
#
_cell.length_a   1.000
_cell.length_b   1.000
_cell.length_c   1.000
_cell.angle_alpha   90.00
_cell.angle_beta   90.00
_cell.angle_gamma   90.00
#
_symmetry.space_group_name_H-M   'P 1'
#
loop_
_entity.id
_entity.type
_entity.pdbx_description
1 polymer ?
#
loop_
_entity_poly.entity_id
_entity_poly.type
_entity_poly.pdbx_seq_one_letter_code
_entity_poly.pdbx_strand_id
1 'polypeptide(L)'
;FYKMGIDLGMSLDADLDEYEVVIICLITSTLSTFFIIYKVITSSTRLRLACLIGTLIIQIRAIVHLIRCLTNSISTIAFWLLIALESAVYTTIIVIFILDMGRKFYQNIYWNTLLFKLILFGIVLFNVLNSITITFLIIDTTKEPRHILWAVQMIVGILTMMLSFGYTFAPVISSHWNPNNPKLLKTGHIKPMNAAIATWYLVVLSILSAIYLASYIASIFVAEEIIYLPAKTSIDSIMRSMISVVLASSPPKRFIETIKSIVINRRPLNNFIRDRGVVSTGMIGDSPYANRIELSTLA
;
A
#
# COMPACT_ATOMS: atom_id res chain seq x y z
N PHE A 1 5.17 24.21 27.37
CA PHE A 1 4.88 22.87 27.93
C PHE A 1 6.12 21.99 28.07
N TYR A 2 7.07 21.93 27.13
CA TYR A 2 8.34 21.19 27.34
C TYR A 2 9.34 21.86 28.30
N LYS A 3 9.35 23.20 28.39
CA LYS A 3 10.29 23.95 29.26
C LYS A 3 9.96 23.89 30.76
N MET A 4 8.86 23.25 31.15
CA MET A 4 8.44 23.11 32.55
C MET A 4 8.69 21.70 33.11
N GLY A 5 9.11 20.75 32.25
CA GLY A 5 9.44 19.38 32.65
C GLY A 5 10.92 19.13 32.94
N ILE A 6 11.79 20.08 32.59
CA ILE A 6 13.25 19.94 32.73
C ILE A 6 13.70 20.11 34.20
N ASP A 7 12.90 20.76 35.05
CA ASP A 7 13.23 20.98 36.47
C ASP A 7 12.74 19.87 37.43
N LEU A 8 12.15 18.78 36.92
CA LEU A 8 11.49 17.75 37.74
C LEU A 8 12.09 16.34 37.66
N GLY A 9 13.29 16.17 37.12
CA GLY A 9 13.95 14.85 37.08
C GLY A 9 13.36 13.85 36.06
N MET A 10 12.51 14.31 35.13
CA MET A 10 11.86 13.49 34.09
C MET A 10 12.79 13.08 32.92
N SER A 11 14.10 13.36 32.98
CA SER A 11 15.02 13.00 31.89
C SER A 11 15.29 11.50 31.79
N LEU A 12 15.13 10.73 32.88
CA LEU A 12 15.41 9.29 32.86
C LEU A 12 14.24 8.47 32.27
N ASP A 13 13.00 8.93 32.48
CA ASP A 13 11.79 8.20 32.03
C ASP A 13 11.59 8.31 30.50
N ALA A 14 11.92 9.47 29.91
CA ALA A 14 11.79 9.67 28.46
C ALA A 14 12.73 8.76 27.64
N ASP A 15 13.95 8.53 28.13
CA ASP A 15 14.92 7.65 27.46
C ASP A 15 14.53 6.17 27.58
N LEU A 16 13.86 5.79 28.69
CA LEU A 16 13.35 4.44 28.90
C LEU A 16 12.23 4.12 27.90
N ASP A 17 11.31 5.06 27.69
CA ASP A 17 10.19 4.94 26.75
C ASP A 17 10.68 4.77 25.30
N GLU A 18 11.75 5.45 24.90
CA GLU A 18 12.30 5.31 23.54
C GLU A 18 12.89 3.93 23.29
N TYR A 19 13.61 3.40 24.27
CA TYR A 19 14.26 2.10 24.19
C TYR A 19 13.24 0.96 24.04
N GLU A 20 12.14 1.03 24.80
CA GLU A 20 11.05 0.07 24.70
C GLU A 20 10.42 0.04 23.29
N VAL A 21 10.17 1.21 22.70
CA VAL A 21 9.56 1.30 21.36
C VAL A 21 10.51 0.73 20.28
N VAL A 22 11.83 0.95 20.42
CA VAL A 22 12.84 0.35 19.52
C VAL A 22 12.86 -1.17 19.62
N ILE A 23 12.78 -1.73 20.85
CA ILE A 23 12.69 -3.18 21.06
C ILE A 23 11.42 -3.74 20.43
N ILE A 24 10.26 -3.11 20.67
CA ILE A 24 8.98 -3.52 20.07
C ILE A 24 9.07 -3.52 18.54
N CYS A 25 9.72 -2.49 17.96
CA CYS A 25 9.97 -2.42 16.52
C CYS A 25 10.84 -3.59 16.02
N LEU A 26 11.92 -3.93 16.73
CA LEU A 26 12.79 -5.05 16.37
C LEU A 26 12.05 -6.40 16.45
N ILE A 27 11.27 -6.63 17.52
CA ILE A 27 10.46 -7.85 17.68
C ILE A 27 9.44 -7.94 16.55
N THR A 28 8.70 -6.85 16.30
CA THR A 28 7.65 -6.82 15.28
C THR A 28 8.20 -7.04 13.88
N SER A 29 9.30 -6.38 13.52
CA SER A 29 9.95 -6.55 12.22
C SER A 29 10.51 -7.96 12.05
N THR A 30 11.10 -8.54 13.10
CA THR A 30 11.61 -9.92 13.08
C THR A 30 10.49 -10.94 12.86
N LEU A 31 9.38 -10.83 13.61
CA LEU A 31 8.21 -11.68 13.42
C LEU A 31 7.60 -11.53 12.02
N SER A 32 7.54 -10.29 11.52
CA SER A 32 7.08 -9.99 10.17
C SER A 32 7.97 -10.64 9.10
N THR A 33 9.29 -10.55 9.24
CA THR A 33 10.25 -11.19 8.33
C THR A 33 10.06 -12.70 8.31
N PHE A 34 9.98 -13.37 9.47
CA PHE A 34 9.75 -14.81 9.52
C PHE A 34 8.45 -15.23 8.85
N PHE A 35 7.35 -14.50 9.13
CA PHE A 35 6.07 -14.75 8.50
C PHE A 35 6.14 -14.61 6.97
N ILE A 36 6.78 -13.54 6.47
CA ILE A 36 6.91 -13.30 5.02
C ILE A 36 7.82 -14.33 4.36
N ILE A 37 8.93 -14.74 5.00
CA ILE A 37 9.78 -15.84 4.53
C ILE A 37 8.95 -17.10 4.34
N TYR A 38 8.17 -17.48 5.36
CA TYR A 38 7.26 -18.62 5.26
C TYR A 38 6.28 -18.49 4.08
N LYS A 39 5.70 -17.31 3.86
CA LYS A 39 4.81 -17.06 2.72
C LYS A 39 5.52 -17.12 1.37
N VAL A 40 6.76 -16.65 1.27
CA VAL A 40 7.57 -16.74 0.05
C VAL A 40 7.92 -18.19 -0.26
N ILE A 41 8.33 -18.98 0.73
CA ILE A 41 8.67 -20.40 0.56
C ILE A 41 7.44 -21.20 0.13
N THR A 42 6.28 -20.98 0.78
CA THR A 42 5.06 -21.73 0.46
C THR A 42 4.40 -21.31 -0.85
N SER A 43 4.49 -20.04 -1.24
CA SER A 43 4.02 -19.58 -2.55
C SER A 43 4.72 -18.29 -2.95
N SER A 44 5.75 -18.43 -3.78
CA SER A 44 6.53 -17.27 -4.23
C SER A 44 5.72 -16.43 -5.21
N THR A 45 5.60 -15.14 -4.91
CA THR A 45 5.09 -14.13 -5.84
C THR A 45 6.01 -12.93 -5.81
N ARG A 46 6.05 -12.19 -6.92
CA ARG A 46 6.84 -10.96 -7.04
C ARG A 46 6.53 -9.95 -5.92
N LEU A 47 5.25 -9.78 -5.57
CA LEU A 47 4.83 -8.92 -4.45
C LEU A 47 5.39 -9.42 -3.11
N ARG A 48 5.33 -10.73 -2.82
CA ARG A 48 5.86 -11.28 -1.57
C ARG A 48 7.36 -11.13 -1.45
N LEU A 49 8.08 -11.30 -2.57
CA LEU A 49 9.52 -11.05 -2.61
C LEU A 49 9.83 -9.57 -2.34
N ALA A 50 9.05 -8.66 -2.93
CA ALA A 50 9.16 -7.23 -2.68
C ALA A 50 8.92 -6.87 -1.21
N CYS A 51 7.87 -7.44 -0.59
CA CYS A 51 7.60 -7.30 0.83
C CYS A 51 8.73 -7.86 1.69
N LEU A 52 9.32 -9.01 1.30
CA LEU A 52 10.46 -9.60 2.02
C LEU A 52 11.68 -8.67 2.00
N ILE A 53 12.04 -8.15 0.82
CA ILE A 53 13.13 -7.18 0.68
C ILE A 53 12.85 -5.95 1.55
N GLY A 54 11.63 -5.41 1.48
CA GLY A 54 11.21 -4.28 2.32
C GLY A 54 11.35 -4.55 3.82
N THR A 55 10.87 -5.70 4.30
CA THR A 55 10.99 -6.05 5.73
C THR A 55 12.42 -6.34 6.17
N LEU A 56 13.27 -6.89 5.30
CA LEU A 56 14.69 -7.05 5.60
C LEU A 56 15.39 -5.70 5.78
N ILE A 57 15.08 -4.71 4.93
CA ILE A 57 15.63 -3.35 5.08
C ILE A 57 15.13 -2.72 6.40
N ILE A 58 13.85 -2.87 6.73
CA ILE A 58 13.29 -2.39 8.00
C ILE A 58 13.96 -3.08 9.20
N GLN A 59 14.24 -4.39 9.12
CA GLN A 59 14.91 -5.14 10.16
C GLN A 59 16.36 -4.68 10.35
N ILE A 60 17.10 -4.45 9.26
CA ILE A 60 18.45 -3.86 9.30
C ILE A 60 18.40 -2.50 9.98
N ARG A 61 17.43 -1.64 9.62
CA ARG A 61 17.23 -0.34 10.28
C ARG A 61 16.98 -0.49 11.77
N ALA A 62 16.10 -1.41 12.19
CA ALA A 62 15.80 -1.65 13.61
C ALA A 62 17.03 -2.11 14.40
N ILE A 63 17.87 -2.98 13.82
CA ILE A 63 19.14 -3.43 14.44
C ILE A 63 20.12 -2.25 14.58
N VAL A 64 20.32 -1.48 13.51
CA VAL A 64 21.17 -0.28 13.52
C VAL A 64 20.67 0.71 14.57
N HIS A 65 19.36 0.88 14.69
CA HIS A 65 18.75 1.76 15.67
C HIS A 65 19.04 1.31 17.10
N LEU A 66 18.85 0.02 17.39
CA LEU A 66 19.16 -0.53 18.70
C LEU A 66 20.65 -0.39 19.05
N ILE A 67 21.56 -0.68 18.10
CA ILE A 67 23.01 -0.50 18.30
C ILE A 67 23.32 0.96 18.61
N ARG A 68 22.69 1.90 17.90
CA ARG A 68 22.85 3.33 18.16
C ARG A 68 22.37 3.71 19.56
N CYS A 69 21.22 3.24 20.00
CA CYS A 69 20.72 3.48 21.36
C CYS A 69 21.66 2.91 22.44
N LEU A 70 22.21 1.72 22.23
CA LEU A 70 23.06 1.03 23.21
C LEU A 70 24.48 1.58 23.31
N THR A 71 25.07 1.96 22.18
CA THR A 71 26.51 2.26 22.10
C THR A 71 26.82 3.69 21.67
N ASN A 72 25.83 4.42 21.15
CA ASN A 72 25.98 5.72 20.49
C ASN A 72 27.11 5.77 19.45
N SER A 73 27.52 4.61 18.90
CA SER A 73 28.67 4.46 18.00
C SER A 73 28.37 4.88 16.56
N ILE A 74 27.09 4.98 16.21
CA ILE A 74 26.63 5.26 14.84
C ILE A 74 26.41 6.76 14.71
N SER A 75 27.12 7.37 13.75
CA SER A 75 26.98 8.81 13.51
C SER A 75 25.55 9.18 13.12
N THR A 76 25.07 10.32 13.60
CA THR A 76 23.73 10.85 13.32
C THR A 76 23.46 10.93 11.81
N ILE A 77 24.45 11.37 11.03
CA ILE A 77 24.36 11.49 9.57
C ILE A 77 24.16 10.12 8.92
N ALA A 78 24.96 9.11 9.30
CA ALA A 78 24.84 7.77 8.73
C ALA A 78 23.47 7.13 9.03
N PHE A 79 22.95 7.36 10.24
CA PHE A 79 21.62 6.87 10.62
C PHE A 79 20.50 7.52 9.79
N TRP A 80 20.52 8.84 9.60
CA TRP A 80 19.52 9.53 8.78
C TRP A 80 19.60 9.15 7.30
N LEU A 81 20.80 8.94 6.77
CA LEU A 81 20.99 8.41 5.42
C LEU A 81 20.37 7.02 5.26
N LEU A 82 20.54 6.14 6.25
CA LEU A 82 19.93 4.81 6.24
C LEU A 82 18.40 4.88 6.27
N ILE A 83 17.82 5.73 7.13
CA ILE A 83 16.36 5.94 7.19
C ILE A 83 15.83 6.39 5.84
N ALA A 84 16.50 7.36 5.23
CA ALA A 84 16.01 7.92 3.99
C ALA A 84 16.19 6.96 2.81
N LEU A 85 17.29 6.19 2.78
CA LEU A 85 17.49 5.12 1.80
C LEU A 85 16.39 4.06 1.94
N GLU A 86 16.10 3.60 3.16
CA GLU A 86 14.99 2.69 3.43
C GLU A 86 13.67 3.27 2.93
N SER A 87 13.40 4.53 3.25
CA SER A 87 12.16 5.19 2.86
C SER A 87 11.94 5.24 1.35
N ALA A 88 13.00 5.62 0.61
CA ALA A 88 13.03 5.64 -0.85
C ALA A 88 12.84 4.24 -1.46
N VAL A 89 13.66 3.28 -1.02
CA VAL A 89 13.68 1.93 -1.59
C VAL A 89 12.39 1.19 -1.30
N TYR A 90 11.91 1.23 -0.05
CA TYR A 90 10.67 0.55 0.36
C TYR A 90 9.48 1.03 -0.47
N THR A 91 9.25 2.34 -0.49
CA THR A 91 8.10 2.94 -1.20
C THR A 91 8.17 2.66 -2.70
N THR A 92 9.35 2.84 -3.29
CA THR A 92 9.56 2.65 -4.74
C THR A 92 9.34 1.20 -5.14
N ILE A 93 9.93 0.25 -4.42
CA ILE A 93 9.78 -1.19 -4.69
C ILE A 93 8.30 -1.58 -4.57
N ILE A 94 7.65 -1.26 -3.45
CA ILE A 94 6.25 -1.66 -3.22
C ILE A 94 5.34 -1.09 -4.33
N VAL A 95 5.45 0.20 -4.65
CA VAL A 95 4.62 0.82 -5.70
C VAL A 95 4.88 0.19 -7.07
N ILE A 96 6.14 -0.05 -7.45
CA ILE A 96 6.46 -0.68 -8.74
C ILE A 96 5.86 -2.09 -8.84
N PHE A 97 5.95 -2.89 -7.78
CA PHE A 97 5.37 -4.24 -7.79
C PHE A 97 3.84 -4.22 -7.78
N ILE A 98 3.21 -3.24 -7.14
CA ILE A 98 1.76 -3.02 -7.26
C ILE A 98 1.37 -2.70 -8.70
N LEU A 99 2.11 -1.80 -9.36
CA LEU A 99 1.90 -1.48 -10.76
C LEU A 99 2.12 -2.68 -11.67
N ASP A 100 3.16 -3.50 -11.43
CA ASP A 100 3.43 -4.73 -12.19
C ASP A 100 2.29 -5.74 -12.07
N MET A 101 1.69 -5.88 -10.88
CA MET A 101 0.45 -6.66 -10.72
C MET A 101 -0.69 -6.09 -11.55
N GLY A 102 -0.83 -4.76 -11.58
CA GLY A 102 -1.84 -4.04 -12.37
C GLY A 102 -1.78 -4.36 -13.85
N ARG A 103 -0.58 -4.54 -14.42
CA ARG A 103 -0.39 -4.84 -15.85
C ARG A 103 -1.21 -6.02 -16.35
N LYS A 104 -1.45 -7.01 -15.50
CA LYS A 104 -2.26 -8.20 -15.83
C LYS A 104 -3.72 -7.87 -16.18
N PHE A 105 -4.22 -6.72 -15.73
CA PHE A 105 -5.59 -6.28 -15.97
C PHE A 105 -5.71 -5.33 -17.17
N TYR A 106 -4.59 -4.85 -17.73
CA TYR A 106 -4.56 -3.90 -18.83
C TYR A 106 -3.88 -4.54 -20.04
N GLN A 107 -4.68 -5.05 -20.97
CA GLN A 107 -4.15 -5.91 -22.05
C GLN A 107 -3.21 -5.22 -23.04
N ASN A 108 -3.18 -3.87 -23.18
CA ASN A 108 -2.23 -3.17 -24.08
C ASN A 108 -1.99 -1.66 -23.81
N ILE A 109 -2.77 -0.99 -22.95
CA ILE A 109 -2.75 0.49 -22.80
C ILE A 109 -2.24 0.92 -21.41
N TYR A 110 -1.61 0.02 -20.66
CA TYR A 110 -1.33 0.26 -19.24
C TYR A 110 -0.41 1.47 -18.99
N TRP A 111 0.62 1.66 -19.79
CA TRP A 111 1.53 2.80 -19.66
C TRP A 111 0.92 4.16 -20.01
N ASN A 112 -0.13 4.17 -20.84
CA ASN A 112 -0.66 5.41 -21.43
C ASN A 112 -1.96 5.87 -20.76
N THR A 113 -2.11 5.62 -19.46
CA THR A 113 -3.18 6.20 -18.67
C THR A 113 -2.66 7.39 -17.88
N LEU A 114 -3.50 8.41 -17.68
CA LEU A 114 -3.16 9.57 -16.85
C LEU A 114 -2.77 9.13 -15.43
N LEU A 115 -3.53 8.18 -14.86
CA LEU A 115 -3.30 7.70 -13.51
C LEU A 115 -1.95 7.01 -13.35
N PHE A 116 -1.53 6.19 -14.32
CA PHE A 116 -0.20 5.59 -14.32
C PHE A 116 0.92 6.64 -14.35
N LYS A 117 0.79 7.66 -15.20
CA LYS A 117 1.75 8.78 -15.29
C LYS A 117 1.81 9.58 -13.99
N LEU A 118 0.67 9.83 -13.35
CA LEU A 118 0.59 10.51 -12.04
C LEU A 118 1.28 9.69 -10.94
N ILE A 119 1.15 8.36 -10.95
CA ILE A 119 1.84 7.50 -9.98
C ILE A 119 3.35 7.57 -10.17
N LEU A 120 3.84 7.49 -11.41
CA LEU A 120 5.27 7.64 -11.69
C LEU A 120 5.80 9.02 -11.25
N PHE A 121 5.06 10.08 -11.56
CA PHE A 121 5.38 11.42 -11.08
C PHE A 121 5.43 11.49 -9.55
N GLY A 122 4.45 10.87 -8.86
CA GLY A 122 4.42 10.78 -7.41
C GLY A 122 5.64 10.07 -6.81
N ILE A 123 6.10 8.95 -7.42
CA ILE A 123 7.33 8.26 -7.01
C ILE A 123 8.56 9.16 -7.17
N VAL A 124 8.68 9.84 -8.31
CA VAL A 124 9.81 10.75 -8.56
C VAL A 124 9.80 11.91 -7.57
N LEU A 125 8.64 12.55 -7.39
CA LEU A 125 8.45 13.64 -6.43
C LEU A 125 8.78 13.20 -5.00
N PHE A 126 8.30 12.02 -4.57
CA PHE A 126 8.62 11.44 -3.27
C PHE A 126 10.12 11.27 -3.06
N ASN A 127 10.83 10.70 -4.05
CA ASN A 127 12.28 10.50 -3.96
C ASN A 127 13.05 11.83 -3.96
N VAL A 128 12.63 12.81 -4.76
CA VAL A 128 13.22 14.16 -4.75
C VAL A 128 13.03 14.82 -3.39
N LEU A 129 11.82 14.81 -2.84
CA LEU A 129 11.55 15.35 -1.50
C LEU A 129 12.40 14.65 -0.44
N ASN A 130 12.53 13.33 -0.51
CA ASN A 130 13.39 12.55 0.39
C ASN A 130 14.86 12.98 0.30
N SER A 131 15.41 13.14 -0.91
CA SER A 131 16.78 13.63 -1.11
C SER A 131 16.96 15.03 -0.53
N ILE A 132 16.01 15.94 -0.78
CA ILE A 132 16.06 17.30 -0.22
C ILE A 132 16.04 17.25 1.32
N THR A 133 15.15 16.45 1.92
CA THR A 133 15.07 16.28 3.40
C THR A 133 16.40 15.84 3.99
N ILE A 134 17.09 14.88 3.37
CA ILE A 134 18.43 14.44 3.78
C ILE A 134 19.44 15.60 3.67
N THR A 135 19.46 16.31 2.55
CA THR A 135 20.41 17.40 2.34
C THR A 135 20.24 18.49 3.40
N PHE A 136 19.01 18.86 3.74
CA PHE A 136 18.73 19.80 4.84
C PHE A 136 19.12 19.25 6.22
N LEU A 137 19.03 17.93 6.44
CA LEU A 137 19.52 17.28 7.64
C LEU A 137 21.06 17.32 7.76
N ILE A 138 21.77 17.19 6.64
CA ILE A 138 23.25 17.18 6.61
C ILE A 138 23.81 18.59 6.79
N ILE A 139 23.22 19.60 6.16
CA ILE A 139 23.73 20.99 6.19
C ILE A 139 23.38 21.67 7.52
N ASP A 140 22.60 21.03 8.37
CA ASP A 140 22.07 21.55 9.64
C ASP A 140 21.46 22.96 9.54
N THR A 141 20.92 23.26 8.35
CA THR A 141 20.12 24.45 8.09
C THR A 141 18.87 24.44 8.97
N THR A 142 18.51 25.64 9.47
CA THR A 142 17.34 26.02 10.31
C THR A 142 16.28 24.95 10.53
N LYS A 143 15.88 24.74 11.79
CA LYS A 143 14.95 23.68 12.24
C LYS A 143 13.59 23.65 11.51
N GLU A 144 13.03 24.82 11.16
CA GLU A 144 11.63 24.97 10.72
C GLU A 144 11.25 24.29 9.38
N PRO A 145 11.96 24.46 8.23
CA PRO A 145 11.53 23.86 6.96
C PRO A 145 11.58 22.33 6.94
N ARG A 146 12.35 21.69 7.83
CA ARG A 146 12.63 20.25 7.76
C ARG A 146 11.41 19.40 8.13
N HIS A 147 10.61 19.86 9.10
CA HIS A 147 9.40 19.17 9.56
C HIS A 147 8.30 19.16 8.52
N ILE A 148 8.05 20.31 7.89
CA ILE A 148 7.06 20.47 6.83
C ILE A 148 7.45 19.60 5.63
N LEU A 149 8.73 19.63 5.23
CA LEU A 149 9.21 18.86 4.09
C LEU A 149 9.03 17.35 4.30
N TRP A 150 9.36 16.84 5.50
CA TRP A 150 9.15 15.45 5.85
C TRP A 150 7.66 15.07 5.86
N ALA A 151 6.79 15.91 6.42
CA ALA A 151 5.34 15.68 6.40
C ALA A 151 4.79 15.61 4.97
N VAL A 152 5.17 16.58 4.12
CA VAL A 152 4.78 16.61 2.70
C VAL A 152 5.29 15.36 1.98
N GLN A 153 6.52 14.95 2.22
CA GLN A 153 7.08 13.71 1.68
C GLN A 153 6.23 12.49 2.06
N MET A 154 5.86 12.33 3.33
CA MET A 154 5.04 11.19 3.77
C MET A 154 3.65 11.21 3.16
N ILE A 155 3.00 12.38 3.08
CA ILE A 155 1.70 12.54 2.41
C ILE A 155 1.79 12.13 0.94
N VAL A 156 2.82 12.62 0.21
CA VAL A 156 3.05 12.26 -1.20
C VAL A 156 3.27 10.75 -1.34
N GLY A 157 4.03 10.13 -0.44
CA GLY A 157 4.27 8.68 -0.43
C GLY A 157 2.99 7.87 -0.25
N ILE A 158 2.17 8.21 0.75
CA ILE A 158 0.89 7.55 1.04
C ILE A 158 -0.08 7.72 -0.14
N LEU A 159 -0.22 8.95 -0.67
CA LEU A 159 -1.09 9.21 -1.83
C LEU A 159 -0.63 8.41 -3.05
N THR A 160 0.67 8.36 -3.32
CA THR A 160 1.23 7.57 -4.44
C THR A 160 0.90 6.08 -4.27
N MET A 161 1.01 5.55 -3.06
CA MET A 161 0.64 4.17 -2.76
C MET A 161 -0.87 3.93 -2.97
N MET A 162 -1.74 4.80 -2.45
CA MET A 162 -3.19 4.71 -2.64
C MET A 162 -3.60 4.78 -4.12
N LEU A 163 -3.01 5.71 -4.88
CA LEU A 163 -3.24 5.84 -6.32
C LEU A 163 -2.78 4.59 -7.06
N SER A 164 -1.66 3.98 -6.67
CA SER A 164 -1.18 2.75 -7.28
C SER A 164 -2.14 1.57 -7.09
N PHE A 165 -2.75 1.45 -5.91
CA PHE A 165 -3.78 0.45 -5.66
C PHE A 165 -5.07 0.74 -6.44
N GLY A 166 -5.51 2.00 -6.42
CA GLY A 166 -6.65 2.45 -7.22
C GLY A 166 -6.46 2.14 -8.70
N TYR A 167 -5.27 2.41 -9.25
CA TYR A 167 -4.92 2.09 -10.63
C TYR A 167 -4.93 0.60 -10.91
N THR A 168 -4.25 -0.20 -10.07
CA THR A 168 -4.11 -1.64 -10.26
C THR A 168 -5.46 -2.35 -10.21
N PHE A 169 -6.41 -1.87 -9.40
CA PHE A 169 -7.71 -2.52 -9.24
C PHE A 169 -8.89 -1.79 -9.92
N ALA A 170 -8.68 -0.63 -10.55
CA ALA A 170 -9.72 0.06 -11.30
C ALA A 170 -10.43 -0.79 -12.38
N PRO A 171 -9.74 -1.63 -13.19
CA PRO A 171 -10.39 -2.49 -14.18
C PRO A 171 -11.32 -3.53 -13.54
N VAL A 172 -10.91 -4.05 -12.39
CA VAL A 172 -11.68 -5.03 -11.62
C VAL A 172 -12.98 -4.41 -11.13
N ILE A 173 -12.92 -3.22 -10.54
CA ILE A 173 -14.11 -2.51 -10.02
C ILE A 173 -15.04 -2.09 -11.16
N SER A 174 -14.47 -1.50 -12.23
CA SER A 174 -15.25 -0.99 -13.36
C SER A 174 -15.96 -2.10 -14.15
N SER A 175 -15.36 -3.29 -14.26
CA SER A 175 -16.01 -4.46 -14.89
C SER A 175 -17.31 -4.88 -14.19
N HIS A 176 -17.46 -4.57 -12.90
CA HIS A 176 -18.66 -4.90 -12.12
C HIS A 176 -19.76 -3.82 -12.21
N TRP A 177 -19.39 -2.55 -12.39
CA TRP A 177 -20.36 -1.45 -12.44
C TRP A 177 -20.91 -1.19 -13.85
N ASN A 178 -20.13 -1.48 -14.90
CA ASN A 178 -20.60 -1.33 -16.28
C ASN A 178 -20.25 -2.57 -17.12
N PRO A 179 -20.97 -3.69 -16.93
CA PRO A 179 -20.69 -4.95 -17.61
C PRO A 179 -20.90 -4.88 -19.14
N ASN A 180 -21.63 -3.88 -19.63
CA ASN A 180 -21.95 -3.71 -21.05
C ASN A 180 -20.94 -2.82 -21.80
N ASN A 181 -19.89 -2.32 -21.14
CA ASN A 181 -18.92 -1.46 -21.80
C ASN A 181 -18.01 -2.29 -22.73
N PRO A 182 -18.05 -2.07 -24.05
CA PRO A 182 -17.28 -2.87 -25.03
C PRO A 182 -15.77 -2.77 -24.83
N LYS A 183 -15.26 -1.69 -24.20
CA LYS A 183 -13.84 -1.57 -23.84
C LYS A 183 -13.43 -2.51 -22.71
N LEU A 184 -14.35 -2.83 -21.79
CA LEU A 184 -14.16 -3.78 -20.68
C LEU A 184 -14.38 -5.24 -21.11
N LEU A 185 -15.27 -5.49 -22.08
CA LEU A 185 -15.45 -6.82 -22.67
C LEU A 185 -14.16 -7.33 -23.36
N LYS A 186 -13.34 -6.43 -23.92
CA LYS A 186 -12.03 -6.78 -24.49
C LYS A 186 -11.03 -7.25 -23.42
N THR A 187 -11.11 -6.79 -22.17
CA THR A 187 -10.18 -7.20 -21.10
C THR A 187 -10.40 -8.63 -20.58
N GLY A 188 -11.35 -9.37 -21.15
CA GLY A 188 -11.71 -10.72 -20.73
C GLY A 188 -12.54 -10.72 -19.46
N HIS A 189 -13.34 -11.78 -19.27
CA HIS A 189 -14.12 -11.94 -18.04
C HIS A 189 -13.17 -12.07 -16.84
N ILE A 190 -13.06 -11.01 -16.03
CA ILE A 190 -12.34 -11.04 -14.76
C ILE A 190 -13.02 -12.07 -13.86
N LYS A 191 -12.26 -13.10 -13.46
CA LYS A 191 -12.77 -14.16 -12.58
C LYS A 191 -13.25 -13.52 -11.26
N PRO A 192 -14.46 -13.84 -10.73
CA PRO A 192 -14.97 -13.29 -9.47
C PRO A 192 -14.02 -13.47 -8.29
N MET A 193 -13.19 -14.52 -8.31
CA MET A 193 -12.12 -14.75 -7.33
C MET A 193 -11.08 -13.62 -7.34
N ASN A 194 -10.63 -13.16 -8.51
CA ASN A 194 -9.65 -12.08 -8.62
C ASN A 194 -10.25 -10.76 -8.15
N ALA A 195 -11.56 -10.56 -8.38
CA ALA A 195 -12.28 -9.40 -7.88
C ALA A 195 -12.38 -9.38 -6.36
N ALA A 196 -12.70 -10.52 -5.73
CA ALA A 196 -12.73 -10.62 -4.28
C ALA A 196 -11.35 -10.37 -3.63
N ILE A 197 -10.29 -10.91 -4.24
CA ILE A 197 -8.91 -10.68 -3.79
C ILE A 197 -8.53 -9.20 -3.90
N ALA A 198 -8.83 -8.56 -5.04
CA ALA A 198 -8.58 -7.14 -5.26
C ALA A 198 -9.28 -6.25 -4.24
N THR A 199 -10.58 -6.50 -4.01
CA THR A 199 -11.37 -5.77 -3.01
C THR A 199 -10.80 -5.91 -1.61
N TRP A 200 -10.30 -7.09 -1.24
CA TRP A 200 -9.67 -7.31 0.06
C TRP A 200 -8.44 -6.42 0.25
N TYR A 201 -7.50 -6.46 -0.70
CA TYR A 201 -6.30 -5.62 -0.63
C TYR A 201 -6.68 -4.14 -0.59
N LEU A 202 -7.59 -3.69 -1.46
CA LEU A 202 -8.01 -2.30 -1.51
C LEU A 202 -8.60 -1.83 -0.17
N VAL A 203 -9.48 -2.61 0.45
CA VAL A 203 -10.10 -2.25 1.74
C VAL A 203 -9.06 -2.21 2.86
N VAL A 204 -8.29 -3.28 3.05
CA VAL A 204 -7.36 -3.37 4.18
C VAL A 204 -6.27 -2.30 4.06
N LEU A 205 -5.75 -2.06 2.85
CA LEU A 205 -4.70 -1.06 2.65
C LEU A 205 -5.22 0.37 2.74
N SER A 206 -6.48 0.62 2.36
CA SER A 206 -7.10 1.93 2.58
C SER A 206 -7.22 2.21 4.08
N ILE A 207 -7.61 1.21 4.88
CA ILE A 207 -7.68 1.33 6.34
C ILE A 207 -6.29 1.58 6.92
N LEU A 208 -5.29 0.77 6.54
CA LEU A 208 -3.92 0.95 7.04
C LEU A 208 -3.32 2.31 6.62
N SER A 209 -3.54 2.73 5.38
CA SER A 209 -3.08 4.04 4.89
C SER A 209 -3.74 5.19 5.63
N ALA A 210 -5.03 5.07 5.95
CA ALA A 210 -5.74 6.07 6.75
C ALA A 210 -5.22 6.16 8.19
N ILE A 211 -4.99 5.01 8.84
CA ILE A 211 -4.38 4.97 10.18
C ILE A 211 -2.97 5.58 10.15
N TYR A 212 -2.18 5.25 9.13
CA TYR A 212 -0.82 5.73 8.96
C TYR A 212 -0.77 7.24 8.65
N LEU A 213 -1.69 7.74 7.85
CA LEU A 213 -1.83 9.17 7.61
C LEU A 213 -2.28 9.91 8.87
N ALA A 214 -3.26 9.36 9.60
CA ALA A 214 -3.75 9.94 10.85
C ALA A 214 -2.64 10.01 11.91
N SER A 215 -1.80 8.97 12.04
CA SER A 215 -0.68 8.99 12.97
C SER A 215 0.34 10.07 12.61
N TYR A 216 0.61 10.30 11.32
CA TYR A 216 1.47 11.42 10.91
C TYR A 216 0.86 12.78 11.15
N ILE A 217 -0.41 12.98 10.82
CA ILE A 217 -1.11 14.23 11.07
C ILE A 217 -1.05 14.54 12.57
N ALA A 218 -1.38 13.57 13.43
CA ALA A 218 -1.25 13.72 14.87
C ALA A 218 0.19 14.06 15.29
N SER A 219 1.19 13.42 14.66
CA SER A 219 2.60 13.67 14.96
C SER A 219 3.10 15.09 14.64
N ILE A 220 2.45 15.77 13.69
CA ILE A 220 2.74 17.18 13.32
C ILE A 220 2.22 18.12 14.43
N PHE A 221 1.09 17.80 15.04
CA PHE A 221 0.47 18.66 16.06
C PHE A 221 1.12 18.57 17.46
N VAL A 222 1.93 17.54 17.73
CA VAL A 222 2.41 17.25 19.11
C VAL A 222 3.75 17.94 19.45
N ALA A 223 4.53 18.43 18.47
CA ALA A 223 5.65 19.40 18.53
C ALA A 223 6.76 19.04 17.53
N GLU A 224 7.48 20.05 17.05
CA GLU A 224 8.54 19.98 16.02
C GLU A 224 9.67 19.02 16.42
N GLU A 225 10.28 19.18 17.59
CA GLU A 225 11.46 18.39 18.00
C GLU A 225 11.18 16.88 18.10
N ILE A 226 9.91 16.49 18.24
CA ILE A 226 9.49 15.10 18.43
C ILE A 226 9.59 14.30 17.12
N ILE A 227 9.56 14.94 15.95
CA ILE A 227 9.56 14.25 14.64
C ILE A 227 10.85 13.46 14.38
N TYR A 228 11.97 13.91 14.93
CA TYR A 228 13.27 13.26 14.78
C TYR A 228 13.59 12.28 15.91
N LEU A 229 12.66 12.03 16.83
CA LEU A 229 12.87 11.08 17.92
C LEU A 229 12.94 9.64 17.39
N PRO A 230 13.88 8.83 17.93
CA PRO A 230 13.91 7.38 17.79
C PRO A 230 12.53 6.72 17.79
N ALA A 231 11.71 7.01 18.80
CA ALA A 231 10.39 6.39 18.96
C ALA A 231 9.49 6.54 17.72
N LYS A 232 9.46 7.71 17.07
CA LYS A 232 8.61 7.91 15.88
C LYS A 232 9.12 7.14 14.65
N THR A 233 10.43 7.07 14.46
CA THR A 233 11.01 6.26 13.37
C THR A 233 10.78 4.76 13.57
N SER A 234 10.71 4.32 14.83
CA SER A 234 10.33 2.95 15.20
C SER A 234 8.84 2.69 14.94
N ILE A 235 7.95 3.63 15.25
CA ILE A 235 6.51 3.52 14.92
C ILE A 235 6.32 3.44 13.39
N ASP A 236 7.03 4.25 12.61
CA ASP A 236 7.06 4.16 11.16
C ASP A 236 7.47 2.75 10.68
N SER A 237 8.54 2.16 11.26
CA SER A 237 8.96 0.78 10.96
C SER A 237 7.85 -0.23 11.22
N ILE A 238 7.16 -0.09 12.34
CA ILE A 238 6.09 -1.00 12.77
C ILE A 238 4.94 -0.93 11.75
N MET A 239 4.50 0.28 11.38
CA MET A 239 3.43 0.46 10.40
C MET A 239 3.79 -0.12 9.04
N ARG A 240 5.01 0.12 8.54
CA ARG A 240 5.51 -0.45 7.27
C ARG A 240 5.64 -1.97 7.33
N SER A 241 6.04 -2.52 8.48
CA SER A 241 6.08 -3.97 8.70
C SER A 241 4.67 -4.58 8.62
N MET A 242 3.69 -3.95 9.28
CA MET A 242 2.28 -4.37 9.22
C MET A 242 1.72 -4.32 7.80
N ILE A 243 1.99 -3.23 7.05
CA ILE A 243 1.60 -3.13 5.62
C ILE A 243 2.22 -4.28 4.81
N SER A 244 3.50 -4.57 5.02
CA SER A 244 4.20 -5.64 4.30
C SER A 244 3.63 -7.03 4.63
N VAL A 245 3.26 -7.28 5.89
CA VAL A 245 2.60 -8.52 6.33
C VAL A 245 1.24 -8.67 5.66
N VAL A 246 0.44 -7.60 5.60
CA VAL A 246 -0.86 -7.61 4.92
C VAL A 246 -0.71 -7.86 3.42
N LEU A 247 0.23 -7.17 2.76
CA LEU A 247 0.50 -7.35 1.34
C LEU A 247 0.97 -8.77 1.00
N ALA A 248 1.80 -9.37 1.86
CA ALA A 248 2.27 -10.73 1.68
C ALA A 248 1.18 -11.79 1.95
N SER A 249 0.20 -11.46 2.80
CA SER A 249 -0.87 -12.37 3.20
C SER A 249 -1.89 -12.60 2.10
N SER A 250 -2.43 -13.82 2.05
CA SER A 250 -3.61 -14.11 1.23
C SER A 250 -4.87 -13.64 1.93
N PRO A 251 -5.91 -13.20 1.19
CA PRO A 251 -7.19 -12.87 1.80
C PRO A 251 -7.79 -14.07 2.56
N PRO A 252 -8.47 -13.85 3.71
CA PRO A 252 -9.18 -14.89 4.43
C PRO A 252 -10.26 -15.56 3.56
N LYS A 253 -10.38 -16.89 3.62
CA LYS A 253 -11.38 -17.66 2.83
C LYS A 253 -12.81 -17.16 3.09
N ARG A 254 -13.16 -16.91 4.34
CA ARG A 254 -14.48 -16.37 4.74
C ARG A 254 -14.77 -15.02 4.07
N PHE A 255 -13.78 -14.13 3.97
CA PHE A 255 -13.95 -12.85 3.29
C PHE A 255 -14.23 -13.06 1.80
N ILE A 256 -13.49 -13.96 1.15
CA ILE A 256 -13.70 -14.31 -0.25
C ILE A 256 -15.11 -14.86 -0.47
N GLU A 257 -15.58 -15.75 0.42
CA GLU A 257 -16.93 -16.32 0.36
C GLU A 257 -18.02 -15.25 0.52
N THR A 258 -17.87 -14.32 1.47
CA THR A 258 -18.78 -13.18 1.66
C THR A 258 -18.83 -12.26 0.44
N ILE A 259 -17.68 -11.91 -0.14
CA ILE A 259 -17.67 -11.07 -1.35
C ILE A 259 -18.26 -11.82 -2.54
N LYS A 260 -17.96 -13.11 -2.68
CA LYS A 260 -18.56 -13.94 -3.73
C LYS A 260 -20.08 -13.99 -3.58
N SER A 261 -20.63 -14.18 -2.39
CA SER A 261 -22.08 -14.21 -2.18
C SER A 261 -22.73 -12.87 -2.50
N ILE A 262 -22.12 -11.74 -2.11
CA ILE A 262 -22.63 -10.40 -2.44
C ILE A 262 -22.60 -10.16 -3.96
N VAL A 263 -21.52 -10.54 -4.64
CA VAL A 263 -21.37 -10.32 -6.09
C VAL A 263 -22.27 -11.25 -6.89
N ILE A 264 -22.39 -12.52 -6.49
CA ILE A 264 -23.21 -13.53 -7.17
C ILE A 264 -24.70 -13.28 -6.92
N ASN A 265 -25.13 -12.95 -5.69
CA ASN A 265 -26.53 -12.69 -5.36
C ASN A 265 -27.10 -11.42 -6.02
N ARG A 266 -26.25 -10.53 -6.55
CA ARG A 266 -26.70 -9.41 -7.41
C ARG A 266 -27.02 -9.82 -8.85
N ARG A 267 -26.50 -10.96 -9.34
CA ARG A 267 -26.79 -11.48 -10.69
C ARG A 267 -28.22 -12.03 -10.87
N PRO A 268 -28.82 -12.81 -9.95
CA PRO A 268 -30.19 -13.30 -10.13
C PRO A 268 -31.21 -12.18 -10.11
N LEU A 269 -31.01 -11.11 -9.32
CA LEU A 269 -31.92 -9.95 -9.33
C LEU A 269 -31.91 -9.22 -10.69
N ASN A 270 -30.74 -9.13 -11.33
CA ASN A 270 -30.59 -8.49 -12.64
C ASN A 270 -31.17 -9.35 -13.77
N ASN A 271 -31.05 -10.68 -13.68
CA ASN A 271 -31.74 -11.59 -14.59
C ASN A 271 -33.25 -11.55 -14.37
N PHE A 272 -33.73 -11.44 -13.13
CA PHE A 272 -35.16 -11.34 -12.84
C PHE A 272 -35.78 -10.01 -13.32
N ILE A 273 -35.03 -8.90 -13.24
CA ILE A 273 -35.44 -7.61 -13.80
C ILE A 273 -35.39 -7.63 -15.34
N ARG A 274 -34.37 -8.27 -15.94
CA ARG A 274 -34.27 -8.46 -17.39
C ARG A 274 -35.39 -9.34 -17.91
N ASP A 275 -35.69 -10.46 -17.25
CA ASP A 275 -36.76 -11.37 -17.64
C ASP A 275 -38.13 -10.70 -17.47
N ARG A 276 -38.33 -9.88 -16.43
CA ARG A 276 -39.55 -9.06 -16.28
C ARG A 276 -39.64 -7.89 -17.27
N GLY A 277 -38.52 -7.33 -17.71
CA GLY A 277 -38.47 -6.29 -18.75
C GLY A 277 -38.76 -6.83 -20.16
N VAL A 278 -38.34 -8.07 -20.44
CA VAL A 278 -38.65 -8.78 -21.71
C VAL A 278 -40.12 -9.19 -21.75
N VAL A 279 -40.72 -9.56 -20.61
CA VAL A 279 -42.17 -9.86 -20.56
C VAL A 279 -43.03 -8.59 -20.69
N SER A 280 -42.52 -7.42 -20.32
CA SER A 280 -43.21 -6.12 -20.48
C SER A 280 -43.10 -5.54 -21.91
N THR A 281 -42.16 -6.00 -22.72
CA THR A 281 -42.01 -5.57 -24.12
C THR A 281 -42.32 -6.75 -25.01
N GLY A 282 -43.61 -7.08 -25.10
CA GLY A 282 -44.13 -7.98 -26.12
C GLY A 282 -43.80 -7.44 -27.51
N MET A 283 -42.64 -7.82 -28.04
CA MET A 283 -42.41 -7.94 -29.47
C MET A 283 -42.14 -9.40 -29.76
N ILE A 284 -43.24 -10.13 -29.96
CA ILE A 284 -43.27 -11.32 -30.80
C ILE A 284 -42.96 -10.80 -32.21
N GLY A 285 -41.67 -10.76 -32.54
CA GLY A 285 -41.21 -10.61 -33.90
C GLY A 285 -40.83 -11.99 -34.41
N ASP A 286 -41.76 -12.66 -35.07
CA ASP A 286 -41.48 -13.82 -35.90
C ASP A 286 -40.45 -13.41 -36.97
N SER A 287 -39.19 -13.81 -36.77
CA SER A 287 -38.14 -13.69 -37.78
C SER A 287 -37.68 -15.10 -38.17
N PRO A 288 -37.90 -15.54 -39.42
CA PRO A 288 -37.59 -16.91 -39.87
C PRO A 288 -36.11 -17.13 -40.21
N TYR A 289 -35.20 -16.24 -39.80
CA TYR A 289 -33.77 -16.35 -40.11
C TYR A 289 -32.95 -16.80 -38.90
N ALA A 290 -33.29 -17.96 -38.37
CA ALA A 290 -32.43 -18.74 -37.48
C ALA A 290 -31.96 -19.99 -38.21
N ASN A 291 -30.89 -19.87 -39.01
CA ASN A 291 -30.07 -21.02 -39.41
C ASN A 291 -28.71 -20.59 -39.98
N ARG A 292 -27.68 -21.30 -39.51
CA ARG A 292 -26.28 -21.34 -39.97
C ARG A 292 -25.37 -20.17 -39.60
N ILE A 293 -24.43 -20.44 -38.69
CA ILE A 293 -22.96 -20.42 -38.87
C ILE A 293 -22.42 -21.18 -37.64
N GLU A 294 -22.31 -22.51 -37.74
CA GLU A 294 -21.05 -23.24 -37.94
C GLU A 294 -19.99 -22.97 -36.86
N LEU A 295 -19.98 -23.88 -35.88
CA LEU A 295 -18.77 -24.29 -35.17
C LEU A 295 -17.74 -24.78 -36.20
N SER A 296 -16.63 -24.07 -36.34
CA SER A 296 -15.35 -24.70 -36.64
C SER A 296 -14.21 -23.82 -36.15
N THR A 297 -13.19 -24.49 -35.61
CA THR A 297 -11.85 -23.99 -35.26
C THR A 297 -11.69 -23.23 -33.94
N LEU A 298 -11.13 -23.93 -32.94
CA LEU A 298 -9.84 -23.56 -32.31
C LEU A 298 -9.41 -24.69 -31.36
N ALA A 299 -8.53 -25.54 -31.90
CA ALA A 299 -7.51 -26.24 -31.14
C ALA A 299 -6.38 -25.27 -30.77
#